data_AF-A0A8T6WNL8-F1
#
_entry.id   AF-A0A8T6WNL8-F1
#
_cell.length_a   1.000
_cell.length_b   1.000
_cell.length_c   1.000
_cell.angle_alpha   90.00
_cell.angle_beta   90.00
_cell.angle_gamma   90.00
#
_symmetry.space_group_name_H-M   'P 1'
#
loop_
_entity.id
_entity.type
_entity.pdbx_description
1 polymer ?
#
loop_
_entity_poly.entity_id
_entity_poly.type
_entity_poly.pdbx_seq_one_letter_code
_entity_poly.pdbx_strand_id
1 'polypeptide(L)'
;MKFTTLPRVRLANLPTPLQELKNFSKELGGPRIFVKRDDLTGLAFGGNKTRKLEYILAEALAQKSDYIVTSAGFHSNWCTQT
;
A
#
# COMPACT_ATOMS: atom_id res chain seq x y z
N MET A 1 13.59 -7.05 15.57
CA MET A 1 12.37 -7.80 15.18
C MET A 1 12.54 -8.26 13.72
N LYS A 2 12.28 -9.53 13.39
CA LYS A 2 12.46 -10.08 12.02
C LYS A 2 11.12 -10.13 11.28
N PHE A 3 10.82 -9.13 10.47
CA PHE A 3 9.55 -9.07 9.72
C PHE A 3 9.51 -10.04 8.52
N THR A 4 10.65 -10.59 8.10
CA THR A 4 10.76 -11.51 6.97
C THR A 4 10.12 -12.87 7.22
N THR A 5 9.83 -13.21 8.48
CA THR A 5 9.21 -14.49 8.87
C THR A 5 7.68 -14.40 8.93
N LEU A 6 7.09 -13.22 8.81
CA LEU A 6 5.64 -13.06 8.80
C LEU A 6 5.08 -13.54 7.44
N PRO A 7 4.04 -14.40 7.43
CA PRO A 7 3.38 -14.81 6.20
C PRO A 7 2.89 -13.61 5.40
N ARG A 8 3.14 -13.61 4.10
CA ARG A 8 2.65 -12.59 3.16
C ARG A 8 2.38 -13.19 1.80
N VAL A 9 1.32 -12.72 1.14
CA VAL A 9 1.12 -12.91 -0.29
C VAL A 9 1.75 -11.75 -1.07
N ARG A 10 2.06 -11.96 -2.34
CA ARG A 10 2.65 -10.95 -3.23
C ARG A 10 1.55 -10.32 -4.08
N LEU A 11 1.05 -9.16 -3.65
CA LEU A 11 0.00 -8.42 -4.33
C LEU A 11 0.46 -7.01 -4.74
N ALA A 12 1.36 -6.41 -3.96
CA ALA A 12 1.83 -5.06 -4.21
C ALA A 12 3.09 -5.03 -5.09
N ASN A 13 3.14 -4.05 -5.98
CA ASN A 13 4.33 -3.72 -6.77
C ASN A 13 5.34 -2.99 -5.88
N LEU A 14 6.26 -3.75 -5.26
CA LEU A 14 7.25 -3.23 -4.33
C LEU A 14 8.69 -3.51 -4.82
N PRO A 15 9.66 -2.60 -4.54
CA PRO A 15 9.48 -1.33 -3.84
C PRO A 15 8.91 -0.22 -4.72
N THR A 16 7.97 0.58 -4.19
CA THR A 16 7.51 1.80 -4.89
C THR A 16 8.58 2.90 -4.85
N PRO A 17 8.65 3.79 -5.87
CA PRO A 17 9.73 4.76 -6.00
C PRO A 17 9.67 5.87 -4.95
N LEU A 18 10.84 6.44 -4.61
CA LEU A 18 10.98 7.69 -3.85
C LEU A 18 11.36 8.80 -4.84
N GLN A 19 10.51 9.81 -4.98
CA GLN A 19 10.66 10.88 -5.98
C GLN A 19 10.89 12.22 -5.30
N GLU A 20 11.91 12.97 -5.75
CA GLU A 20 12.16 14.34 -5.29
C GLU A 20 11.26 15.33 -6.03
N LEU A 21 10.52 16.17 -5.30
CA LEU A 21 9.70 17.25 -5.85
C LEU A 21 10.55 18.51 -6.02
N LYS A 22 11.47 18.49 -6.99
CA LYS A 22 12.45 19.57 -7.19
C LYS A 22 11.80 20.94 -7.41
N ASN A 23 10.76 20.99 -8.25
CA ASN A 23 10.05 22.24 -8.56
C ASN A 23 9.33 22.79 -7.32
N PHE A 24 8.71 21.92 -6.51
CA PHE A 24 8.03 22.33 -5.30
C PHE A 24 9.01 22.80 -4.22
N SER A 25 10.14 22.09 -4.09
CA SER A 25 11.23 22.49 -3.20
C SER A 25 11.78 23.87 -3.58
N LYS A 26 11.93 24.14 -4.88
CA LYS A 26 12.38 25.45 -5.40
C LYS A 26 11.36 26.55 -5.08
N GLU A 27 10.09 26.30 -5.34
CA GLU A 27 9.01 27.27 -5.10
C GLU A 27 8.94 27.72 -3.62
N LEU A 28 9.22 26.80 -2.69
CA LEU A 28 9.22 27.08 -1.26
C LEU A 28 10.54 27.70 -0.74
N GLY A 29 11.57 27.84 -1.58
CA GLY A 29 12.90 28.24 -1.13
C GLY A 29 13.63 27.16 -0.29
N GLY A 30 13.22 25.90 -0.44
CA GLY A 30 13.64 24.76 0.37
C GLY A 30 12.55 24.31 1.38
N PRO A 31 12.73 23.20 2.11
CA PRO A 31 13.80 22.19 2.01
C PRO A 31 13.63 21.27 0.79
N ARG A 32 14.50 20.24 0.65
CA ARG A 32 14.30 19.16 -0.34
C ARG A 32 13.12 18.29 0.09
N ILE A 33 12.11 18.19 -0.77
CA ILE A 33 10.88 17.43 -0.49
C ILE A 33 10.86 16.17 -1.34
N PHE A 34 10.50 15.04 -0.73
CA PHE A 34 10.36 13.75 -1.41
C PHE A 34 8.98 13.16 -1.17
N VAL A 35 8.50 12.38 -2.14
CA VAL A 35 7.28 11.58 -2.03
C VAL A 35 7.62 10.11 -2.25
N LYS A 36 7.24 9.27 -1.31
CA LYS A 36 7.23 7.81 -1.46
C LYS A 36 5.92 7.42 -2.15
N ARG A 37 6.00 6.93 -3.39
CA ARG A 37 4.84 6.71 -4.28
C ARG A 37 4.07 5.44 -3.97
N ASP A 38 3.57 5.30 -2.74
CA ASP A 38 2.74 4.15 -2.36
C ASP A 38 1.39 4.11 -3.09
N ASP A 39 1.00 5.18 -3.78
CA ASP A 39 -0.07 5.16 -4.78
C ASP A 39 0.23 4.22 -5.97
N LEU A 40 1.50 3.89 -6.24
CA LEU A 40 1.91 3.00 -7.33
C LEU A 40 2.05 1.52 -6.92
N THR A 41 1.42 1.10 -5.83
CA THR A 41 1.46 -0.31 -5.35
C THR A 41 0.64 -1.28 -6.18
N GLY A 42 -0.20 -0.82 -7.12
CA GLY A 42 -0.96 -1.72 -8.01
C GLY A 42 -2.42 -1.91 -7.61
N LEU A 43 -2.75 -2.95 -6.81
CA LEU A 43 -4.11 -3.50 -6.77
C LEU A 43 -5.24 -2.48 -6.48
N ALA A 44 -6.32 -2.60 -7.24
CA ALA A 44 -7.43 -1.65 -7.48
C ALA A 44 -7.02 -0.28 -8.05
N PHE A 45 -6.44 0.66 -7.29
CA PHE A 45 -5.67 1.78 -7.88
C PHE A 45 -4.40 2.07 -7.06
N GLY A 46 -3.87 1.04 -6.42
CA GLY A 46 -2.74 1.13 -5.51
C GLY A 46 -3.08 1.88 -4.23
N GLY A 47 -2.05 2.37 -3.56
CA GLY A 47 -2.14 2.99 -2.25
C GLY A 47 -1.56 2.11 -1.14
N ASN A 48 -1.60 2.67 0.07
CA ASN A 48 -1.00 2.05 1.24
C ASN A 48 -1.77 0.79 1.71
N LYS A 49 -3.04 0.60 1.33
CA LYS A 49 -3.87 -0.49 1.86
C LYS A 49 -3.47 -1.83 1.27
N THR A 50 -3.11 -1.89 -0.01
CA THR A 50 -2.51 -3.07 -0.66
C THR A 50 -1.33 -3.64 0.13
N ARG A 51 -0.49 -2.78 0.72
CA ARG A 51 0.70 -3.20 1.49
C ARG A 51 0.36 -3.94 2.78
N LYS A 52 -0.73 -3.55 3.45
CA LYS A 52 -1.24 -4.25 4.63
C LYS A 52 -1.98 -5.52 4.24
N LEU A 53 -2.72 -5.46 3.13
CA LEU A 53 -3.54 -6.56 2.63
C LEU A 53 -2.71 -7.81 2.33
N GLU A 54 -1.44 -7.67 1.91
CA GLU A 54 -0.50 -8.80 1.72
C GLU A 54 -0.38 -9.72 2.95
N TYR A 55 -0.46 -9.18 4.17
CA TYR A 55 -0.35 -9.98 5.39
C TYR A 55 -1.71 -10.54 5.83
N ILE A 56 -2.77 -9.74 5.70
CA ILE A 56 -4.14 -10.15 6.06
C ILE A 56 -4.58 -11.33 5.17
N LEU A 57 -4.35 -11.25 3.86
CA LEU A 57 -4.75 -12.32 2.94
C LEU A 57 -3.87 -13.55 3.07
N ALA A 58 -2.62 -13.43 3.51
CA ALA A 58 -1.80 -14.60 3.83
C ALA A 58 -2.40 -15.40 4.98
N GLU A 59 -2.92 -14.72 6.01
CA GLU A 59 -3.63 -15.36 7.11
C GLU A 59 -4.96 -15.99 6.65
N ALA A 60 -5.77 -15.26 5.88
CA ALA A 60 -7.04 -15.78 5.36
C ALA A 60 -6.84 -17.05 4.51
N LEU A 61 -5.79 -17.10 3.68
CA LEU A 61 -5.43 -18.30 2.93
C LEU A 61 -4.98 -19.45 3.84
N ALA A 62 -4.21 -19.17 4.90
CA ALA A 62 -3.82 -20.19 5.88
C ALA A 62 -5.04 -20.78 6.61
N GLN A 63 -6.07 -19.97 6.86
CA GLN A 63 -7.34 -20.38 7.44
C GLN A 63 -8.30 -21.02 6.42
N LYS A 64 -7.92 -21.09 5.12
CA LYS A 64 -8.73 -21.62 4.02
C LYS A 64 -10.09 -20.90 3.89
N SER A 65 -10.09 -19.58 4.08
CA SER A 65 -11.31 -18.78 3.92
C SER A 65 -11.68 -18.61 2.44
N ASP A 66 -12.97 -18.76 2.12
CA ASP A 66 -13.49 -18.58 0.75
C ASP A 66 -13.91 -17.13 0.45
N TYR A 67 -14.23 -16.35 1.49
CA TYR A 67 -14.77 -14.99 1.37
C TYR A 67 -14.02 -14.00 2.25
N ILE A 68 -13.79 -12.80 1.72
CA ILE A 68 -13.28 -11.65 2.45
C ILE A 68 -14.40 -10.63 2.58
N VAL A 69 -14.72 -10.25 3.81
CA VAL A 69 -15.76 -9.25 4.09
C VAL A 69 -15.11 -8.04 4.76
N THR A 70 -15.35 -6.86 4.22
CA THR A 70 -14.85 -5.62 4.80
C THR A 70 -15.80 -4.44 4.58
N SER A 71 -15.63 -3.36 5.33
CA SER A 71 -16.49 -2.17 5.24
C SER A 71 -15.76 -0.90 5.62
N ALA A 72 -16.28 0.23 5.12
CA ALA A 72 -15.86 1.59 5.44
C ALA A 72 -16.87 2.58 4.83
N GLY A 73 -16.57 3.89 4.87
CA GLY A 73 -17.42 4.93 4.28
C GLY A 73 -17.51 4.90 2.75
N PHE A 74 -18.43 5.72 2.21
CA PHE A 74 -18.86 5.71 0.81
C PHE A 74 -17.73 5.76 -0.24
N HIS A 75 -16.72 6.62 -0.07
CA HIS A 75 -15.57 6.75 -0.99
C HIS A 75 -14.30 6.02 -0.51
N SER A 76 -14.46 4.89 0.17
CA SER A 76 -13.32 4.19 0.77
C SER A 76 -12.41 3.50 -0.24
N ASN A 77 -11.17 3.99 -0.34
CA ASN A 77 -10.09 3.29 -1.03
C ASN A 77 -9.80 1.89 -0.47
N TRP A 78 -10.09 1.64 0.81
CA TRP A 78 -9.89 0.32 1.43
C TRP A 78 -10.89 -0.70 0.88
N CYS A 79 -12.16 -0.31 0.75
CA CYS A 79 -13.20 -1.17 0.17
C CYS A 79 -12.98 -1.38 -1.33
N THR A 80 -12.41 -0.41 -2.04
CA THR A 80 -12.04 -0.59 -3.44
C THR A 80 -10.86 -1.56 -3.60
N GLN A 81 -9.92 -1.58 -2.66
CA GLN A 81 -8.69 -2.38 -2.71
C GLN A 81 -8.82 -3.82 -2.21
N THR A 82 -9.91 -4.15 -1.51
CA THR A 82 -10.13 -5.43 -0.83
C THR A 82 -11.30 -6.14 -1.47
#